data_AF-A0A2I0J1Z0-F1
#
_entry.id   AF-A0A2I0J1Z0-F1
#
_cell.length_a   1.000
_cell.length_b   1.000
_cell.length_c   1.000
_cell.angle_alpha   90.00
_cell.angle_beta   90.00
_cell.angle_gamma   90.00
#
_symmetry.space_group_name_H-M   'P 1'
#
loop_
_entity.id
_entity.type
_entity.pdbx_description
1 polymer ?
#
loop_
_entity_poly.entity_id
_entity_poly.type
_entity_poly.pdbx_seq_one_letter_code
_entity_poly.pdbx_strand_id
1 'polypeptide(L)'
;MAELSESVEEHLLSYEDPAPPHSKLITTTRLVVKWVLEIAMGLIFAAWLTLVFIFPVEPVNESIIAWLVATSSPTYGFTGSTFFLFSGPILVITFLAIARLIVMGSREEELLLKNKSAKHPRLRLWTFPVLVNGPFGVVSAAEFIGICLVFVYVLWAISAYTLEDISIASLFSLPPLEE
;
A
#
# COMPACT_ATOMS: atom_id res chain seq x y z
N MET A 1 9.30 65.68 -18.47
CA MET A 1 8.07 64.86 -18.31
C MET A 1 8.32 63.35 -18.42
N ALA A 2 9.58 62.88 -18.54
CA ALA A 2 9.88 61.44 -18.61
C ALA A 2 10.23 60.80 -17.24
N GLU A 3 10.68 61.59 -16.25
CA GLU A 3 11.12 61.02 -14.96
C GLU A 3 9.97 60.71 -13.98
N LEU A 4 8.76 61.19 -14.25
CA LEU A 4 7.59 60.93 -13.39
C LEU A 4 6.91 59.59 -13.71
N SER A 5 7.12 58.99 -14.88
CA SER A 5 6.57 57.66 -15.20
C SER A 5 7.42 56.55 -14.59
N GLU A 6 8.75 56.71 -14.58
CA GLU A 6 9.68 55.70 -14.09
C GLU A 6 9.56 55.52 -12.56
N SER A 7 9.39 56.62 -11.82
CA SER A 7 9.16 56.56 -10.36
C SER A 7 7.82 55.91 -9.99
N VAL A 8 6.79 56.10 -10.83
CA VAL A 8 5.48 55.46 -10.61
C VAL A 8 5.54 53.97 -10.95
N GLU A 9 6.28 53.57 -11.98
CA GLU A 9 6.48 52.15 -12.33
C GLU A 9 7.32 51.40 -11.29
N GLU A 10 8.40 51.99 -10.76
CA GLU A 10 9.18 51.38 -9.66
C GLU A 10 8.33 51.21 -8.40
N HIS A 11 7.48 52.20 -8.09
CA HIS A 11 6.62 52.14 -6.91
C HIS A 11 5.48 51.11 -7.04
N LEU A 12 5.13 50.70 -8.26
CA LEU A 12 4.15 49.64 -8.54
C LEU A 12 4.78 48.24 -8.62
N LEU A 13 6.08 48.12 -8.89
CA LEU A 13 6.80 46.84 -8.88
C LEU A 13 7.30 46.44 -7.49
N SER A 14 7.33 47.37 -6.53
CA SER A 14 7.72 47.12 -5.14
C SER A 14 6.56 46.68 -4.23
N TYR A 15 5.33 46.57 -4.78
CA TYR A 15 4.23 45.89 -4.08
C TYR A 15 4.36 44.38 -4.30
N GLU A 16 5.42 43.79 -3.74
CA GLU A 16 5.47 42.36 -3.52
C GLU A 16 4.49 42.06 -2.38
N ASP A 17 3.25 41.77 -2.76
CA ASP A 17 2.18 41.38 -1.83
C ASP A 17 2.72 40.25 -0.92
N PRO A 18 2.90 40.49 0.39
CA PRO A 18 3.42 39.47 1.28
C PRO A 18 2.39 38.37 1.34
N ALA A 19 2.64 37.28 0.61
CA ALA A 19 1.76 36.13 0.52
C ALA A 19 1.17 35.81 1.92
N PRO A 20 -0.17 35.80 2.07
CA PRO A 20 -0.79 35.82 3.38
C PRO A 20 -0.36 34.60 4.22
N PRO A 21 -0.20 34.74 5.55
CA PRO A 21 0.29 33.69 6.44
C PRO A 21 -0.57 32.41 6.42
N HIS A 22 -1.83 32.52 5.96
CA HIS A 22 -2.73 31.39 5.77
C HIS A 22 -2.29 30.41 4.68
N SER A 23 -1.58 30.87 3.64
CA SER A 23 -1.15 30.01 2.53
C SER A 23 -0.18 28.90 2.99
N LYS A 24 0.82 29.25 3.82
CA LYS A 24 1.81 28.31 4.36
C LYS A 24 1.19 27.27 5.30
N LEU A 25 0.23 27.67 6.12
CA LEU A 25 -0.48 26.77 7.04
C LEU A 25 -1.36 25.75 6.28
N ILE A 26 -2.05 26.21 5.23
CA ILE A 26 -2.89 25.33 4.39
C ILE A 26 -2.01 24.30 3.66
N THR A 27 -0.87 24.72 3.10
CA THR A 27 0.08 23.80 2.44
C THR A 27 0.70 22.80 3.41
N THR A 28 1.10 23.24 4.61
CA THR A 28 1.71 22.36 5.62
C THR A 28 0.72 21.32 6.12
N THR A 29 -0.51 21.72 6.44
CA THR A 29 -1.58 20.81 6.88
C THR A 29 -1.87 19.74 5.83
N ARG A 30 -1.93 20.13 4.56
CA ARG A 30 -2.17 19.22 3.44
C ARG A 30 -1.04 18.19 3.26
N LEU A 31 0.21 18.63 3.43
CA LEU A 31 1.38 17.74 3.40
C LEU A 31 1.39 16.73 4.55
N VAL A 32 0.98 17.16 5.75
CA VAL A 32 0.84 16.26 6.91
C VAL A 32 -0.26 15.23 6.67
N VAL A 33 -1.45 15.66 6.22
CA VAL A 33 -2.57 14.75 5.90
C VAL A 33 -2.14 13.72 4.85
N LYS A 34 -1.42 14.13 3.82
CA LYS A 34 -0.86 13.20 2.82
C LYS A 34 0.06 12.16 3.47
N TRP A 35 1.01 12.61 4.29
CA TRP A 35 1.96 11.72 4.96
C TRP A 35 1.26 10.72 5.88
N VAL A 36 0.27 11.18 6.64
CA VAL A 36 -0.55 10.32 7.51
C VAL A 36 -1.28 9.27 6.69
N LEU A 37 -1.85 9.66 5.56
CA LEU A 37 -2.61 8.75 4.70
C LEU A 37 -1.72 7.69 4.03
N GLU A 38 -0.51 8.07 3.60
CA GLU A 38 0.51 7.15 3.09
C GLU A 38 0.95 6.13 4.16
N ILE A 39 1.24 6.61 5.37
CA ILE A 39 1.61 5.73 6.49
C ILE A 39 0.44 4.80 6.82
N ALA A 40 -0.79 5.32 6.89
CA ALA A 40 -1.98 4.52 7.19
C ALA A 40 -2.20 3.42 6.15
N MET A 41 -2.15 3.75 4.86
CA MET A 41 -2.27 2.76 3.79
C MET A 41 -1.16 1.70 3.87
N GLY A 42 0.09 2.13 4.09
CA GLY A 42 1.23 1.22 4.23
C GLY A 42 1.10 0.30 5.43
N LEU A 43 0.62 0.81 6.57
CA LEU A 43 0.44 0.04 7.79
C LEU A 43 -0.68 -1.00 7.65
N ILE A 44 -1.81 -0.62 7.04
CA ILE A 44 -2.93 -1.54 6.74
C ILE A 44 -2.44 -2.63 5.79
N PHE A 45 -1.70 -2.26 4.75
CA PHE A 45 -1.15 -3.21 3.79
C PHE A 45 -0.16 -4.18 4.43
N ALA A 46 0.77 -3.68 5.25
CA ALA A 46 1.75 -4.51 5.94
C ALA A 46 1.10 -5.46 6.97
N ALA A 47 0.12 -4.96 7.73
CA ALA A 47 -0.64 -5.79 8.67
C ALA A 47 -1.42 -6.90 7.95
N TRP A 48 -2.10 -6.54 6.85
CA TRP A 48 -2.80 -7.51 6.01
C TRP A 48 -1.86 -8.54 5.37
N LEU A 49 -0.71 -8.10 4.83
CA LEU A 49 0.27 -8.99 4.23
C LEU A 49 0.84 -9.96 5.28
N THR A 50 1.14 -9.47 6.48
CA THR A 50 1.60 -10.29 7.61
C THR A 50 0.54 -11.32 7.99
N LEU A 51 -0.74 -10.91 8.04
CA LEU A 51 -1.86 -11.81 8.30
C LEU A 51 -1.93 -12.94 7.25
N VAL A 52 -1.78 -12.61 5.96
CA VAL A 52 -1.77 -13.62 4.88
C VAL A 52 -0.58 -14.58 5.03
N PHE A 53 0.61 -14.08 5.38
CA PHE A 53 1.80 -14.92 5.57
C PHE A 53 1.72 -15.86 6.77
N ILE A 54 1.09 -15.41 7.86
CA ILE A 54 0.95 -16.19 9.09
C ILE A 54 -0.32 -17.05 9.10
N PHE A 55 -1.26 -16.81 8.20
CA PHE A 55 -2.49 -17.60 8.04
C PHE A 55 -2.25 -19.12 7.99
N PRO A 56 -1.26 -19.68 7.27
CA PRO A 56 -1.03 -21.13 7.24
C PRO A 56 -0.44 -21.70 8.54
N VAL A 57 -0.22 -20.90 9.59
CA VAL A 57 0.31 -21.36 10.88
C VAL A 57 -0.84 -21.86 11.76
N GLU A 58 -0.86 -23.14 12.14
CA GLU A 58 -1.91 -23.82 12.93
C GLU A 58 -2.63 -22.96 13.98
N PRO A 59 -1.95 -22.47 15.05
CA PRO A 59 -2.63 -21.74 16.12
C PRO A 59 -3.29 -20.44 15.64
N VAL A 60 -2.76 -19.85 14.58
CA VAL A 60 -3.30 -18.62 13.98
C VAL A 60 -4.47 -18.97 13.06
N ASN A 61 -4.34 -20.02 12.26
CA ASN A 61 -5.42 -20.51 11.41
C ASN A 61 -6.67 -20.85 12.23
N GLU A 62 -6.53 -21.65 13.29
CA GLU A 62 -7.64 -22.04 14.16
C GLU A 62 -8.31 -20.82 14.80
N SER A 63 -7.51 -19.88 15.29
CA SER A 63 -8.00 -18.63 15.90
C SER A 63 -8.77 -17.77 14.89
N ILE A 64 -8.26 -17.66 13.65
CA ILE A 64 -8.90 -16.90 12.57
C ILE A 64 -10.19 -17.58 12.14
N ILE A 65 -10.19 -18.90 11.97
CA ILE A 65 -11.39 -19.66 11.61
C ILE A 65 -12.46 -19.54 12.71
N ALA A 66 -12.09 -19.69 13.98
CA ALA A 66 -13.01 -19.54 15.10
C ALA A 66 -13.65 -18.15 15.14
N TRP A 67 -12.84 -17.10 14.94
CA TRP A 67 -13.34 -15.73 14.82
C TRP A 67 -14.26 -15.54 13.61
N LEU A 68 -13.93 -16.17 12.48
CA LEU A 68 -14.71 -16.08 11.25
C LEU A 68 -16.08 -16.74 11.38
N VAL A 69 -16.13 -17.89 12.05
CA VAL A 69 -17.39 -18.58 12.38
C VAL A 69 -18.23 -17.72 13.34
N ALA A 70 -17.61 -17.10 14.35
CA ALA A 70 -18.30 -16.22 15.29
C ALA A 70 -18.84 -14.93 14.64
N THR A 71 -18.14 -14.42 13.62
CA THR A 71 -18.51 -13.20 12.87
C THR A 71 -19.37 -13.52 11.65
N SER A 72 -19.64 -14.81 11.39
CA SER A 72 -20.46 -15.22 10.25
C SER A 72 -21.92 -14.82 10.48
N SER A 73 -22.44 -13.93 9.63
CA SER A 73 -23.86 -13.62 9.63
C SER A 73 -24.63 -14.71 8.86
N PRO A 74 -25.90 -14.97 9.23
CA PRO A 74 -26.75 -15.93 8.51
C PRO A 74 -26.94 -15.60 7.01
N THR A 75 -26.65 -14.36 6.62
CA THR A 75 -26.89 -13.82 5.27
C THR A 75 -25.71 -13.94 4.32
N TYR A 76 -24.47 -13.88 4.81
CA TYR A 76 -23.26 -13.96 3.98
C TYR A 76 -22.48 -15.27 4.16
N GLY A 77 -22.77 -16.02 5.24
CA GLY A 77 -22.16 -17.31 5.52
C GLY A 77 -20.64 -17.26 5.67
N PHE A 78 -20.03 -18.44 5.74
CA PHE A 78 -18.58 -18.57 5.92
C PHE A 78 -17.81 -17.95 4.74
N THR A 79 -18.23 -18.27 3.51
CA THR A 79 -17.59 -17.80 2.26
C THR A 79 -17.56 -16.27 2.16
N GLY A 80 -18.66 -15.59 2.52
CA GLY A 80 -18.74 -14.13 2.47
C GLY A 80 -17.83 -13.47 3.50
N SER A 81 -17.75 -14.02 4.71
CA SER A 81 -16.83 -13.53 5.74
C SER A 81 -15.37 -13.74 5.33
N THR A 82 -15.01 -14.89 4.73
CA THR A 82 -13.66 -15.12 4.20
C THR A 82 -13.31 -14.10 3.12
N PHE A 83 -14.23 -13.83 2.19
CA PHE A 83 -14.02 -12.84 1.15
C PHE A 83 -13.78 -11.45 1.74
N PHE A 84 -14.51 -11.07 2.80
CA PHE A 84 -14.34 -9.78 3.47
C PHE A 84 -13.02 -9.70 4.25
N LEU A 85 -12.57 -10.80 4.86
CA LEU A 85 -11.29 -10.86 5.57
C LEU A 85 -10.09 -10.56 4.64
N PHE A 86 -10.10 -11.15 3.43
CA PHE A 86 -9.00 -10.96 2.48
C PHE A 86 -9.17 -9.73 1.58
N SER A 87 -10.40 -9.41 1.15
CA SER A 87 -10.67 -8.29 0.24
C SER A 87 -10.95 -6.97 0.96
N GLY A 88 -11.43 -7.01 2.21
CA GLY A 88 -11.77 -5.83 2.99
C GLY A 88 -10.61 -4.85 3.16
N PRO A 89 -9.41 -5.30 3.56
CA PRO A 89 -8.23 -4.42 3.67
C PRO A 89 -7.84 -3.78 2.34
N ILE A 90 -7.98 -4.50 1.23
CA ILE A 90 -7.73 -3.96 -0.13
C ILE A 90 -8.74 -2.86 -0.46
N LEU A 91 -10.02 -3.05 -0.13
CA LEU A 91 -11.06 -2.03 -0.32
C LEU A 91 -10.77 -0.80 0.54
N VAL A 92 -10.40 -0.98 1.81
CA VAL A 92 -10.04 0.13 2.72
C VAL A 92 -8.88 0.94 2.15
N ILE A 93 -7.80 0.28 1.72
CA ILE A 93 -6.65 0.95 1.09
C ILE A 93 -7.10 1.71 -0.18
N THR A 94 -7.99 1.12 -0.97
CA THR A 94 -8.53 1.76 -2.19
C THR A 94 -9.28 3.05 -1.86
N PHE A 95 -10.17 3.03 -0.85
CA PHE A 95 -10.86 4.24 -0.41
C PHE A 95 -9.91 5.30 0.16
N LEU A 96 -8.91 4.89 0.94
CA LEU A 96 -7.87 5.80 1.44
C LEU A 96 -7.05 6.40 0.30
N ALA A 97 -6.73 5.62 -0.74
CA ALA A 97 -6.02 6.10 -1.92
C ALA A 97 -6.86 7.11 -2.71
N ILE A 98 -8.16 6.88 -2.86
CA ILE A 98 -9.08 7.84 -3.48
C ILE A 98 -9.15 9.12 -2.64
N ALA A 99 -9.28 9.02 -1.33
CA ALA A 99 -9.25 10.17 -0.42
C ALA A 99 -7.93 10.96 -0.56
N ARG A 100 -6.79 10.27 -0.71
CA ARG A 100 -5.48 10.89 -0.94
C ARG A 100 -5.47 11.71 -2.23
N LEU A 101 -6.01 11.17 -3.31
CA LEU A 101 -6.09 11.84 -4.60
C LEU A 101 -6.97 13.09 -4.55
N ILE A 102 -8.09 13.04 -3.83
CA ILE A 102 -9.00 14.18 -3.67
C ILE A 102 -8.32 15.28 -2.84
N VAL A 103 -7.74 14.92 -1.68
CA VAL A 103 -7.03 15.87 -0.81
C VAL A 103 -5.86 16.49 -1.58
N MET A 104 -5.14 15.70 -2.37
CA MET A 104 -4.03 16.15 -3.18
C MET A 104 -4.46 16.44 -4.63
N GLY A 105 -5.55 17.19 -4.80
CA GLY A 105 -5.99 17.69 -6.11
C GLY A 105 -4.84 18.05 -7.06
N SER A 106 -5.03 17.67 -8.32
CA SER A 106 -4.08 17.55 -9.44
C SER A 106 -2.90 18.54 -9.51
N ARG A 107 -3.06 19.77 -9.04
CA ARG A 107 -2.06 20.85 -9.10
C ARG A 107 -0.82 20.61 -8.23
N GLU A 108 -0.93 19.90 -7.10
CA GLU A 108 0.21 19.67 -6.19
C GLU A 108 1.05 18.45 -6.58
N GLU A 109 0.44 17.41 -7.15
CA GLU A 109 1.19 16.31 -7.76
C GLU A 109 2.01 16.81 -8.95
N GLU A 110 1.46 17.73 -9.74
CA GLU A 110 2.17 18.39 -10.84
C GLU A 110 3.35 19.23 -10.32
N LEU A 111 3.20 19.96 -9.22
CA LEU A 111 4.29 20.71 -8.59
C LEU A 111 5.35 19.81 -7.95
N LEU A 112 4.97 18.71 -7.29
CA LEU A 112 5.92 17.74 -6.74
C LEU A 112 6.66 16.96 -7.83
N LEU A 113 5.98 16.65 -8.94
CA LEU A 113 6.60 16.06 -10.12
C LEU A 113 7.52 17.06 -10.81
N LYS A 114 7.11 18.32 -10.98
CA LYS A 114 7.91 19.38 -11.60
C LYS A 114 9.15 19.75 -10.78
N ASN A 115 9.03 19.87 -9.45
CA ASN A 115 10.18 20.14 -8.58
C ASN A 115 11.14 18.95 -8.45
N LYS A 116 10.66 17.69 -8.56
CA LYS A 116 11.54 16.51 -8.61
C LYS A 116 12.11 16.22 -10.01
N SER A 117 11.44 16.68 -11.07
CA SER A 117 11.83 16.47 -12.47
C SER A 117 13.04 17.32 -12.90
N ALA A 118 13.29 18.44 -12.23
CA ALA A 118 14.35 19.37 -12.64
C ALA A 118 15.80 18.88 -12.37
N LYS A 119 16.03 17.76 -11.67
CA LYS A 119 17.41 17.34 -11.35
C LYS A 119 17.75 15.85 -11.51
N HIS A 120 16.80 14.92 -11.50
CA HIS A 120 17.12 13.49 -11.59
C HIS A 120 16.13 12.75 -12.51
N PRO A 121 16.59 12.07 -13.57
CA PRO A 121 15.77 11.12 -14.29
C PRO A 121 15.51 9.96 -13.33
N ARG A 122 14.38 10.00 -12.61
CA ARG A 122 14.00 8.92 -11.70
C ARG A 122 13.67 7.73 -12.59
N LEU A 123 14.60 6.78 -12.70
CA LEU A 123 14.35 5.46 -13.23
C LEU A 123 13.18 4.88 -12.43
N ARG A 124 11.99 4.98 -13.02
CA ARG A 124 10.75 4.43 -12.50
C ARG A 124 10.94 2.92 -12.61
N LEU A 125 11.07 2.22 -11.49
CA LEU A 125 11.05 0.76 -11.45
C LEU A 125 9.82 0.17 -12.19
N TRP A 126 8.76 0.97 -12.34
CA TRP A 126 7.59 0.68 -13.18
C TRP A 126 7.93 0.58 -14.69
N THR A 127 8.82 1.41 -15.23
CA THR A 127 9.17 1.41 -16.66
C THR A 127 10.56 0.84 -16.93
N PHE A 128 11.18 0.16 -15.97
CA PHE A 128 12.44 -0.53 -16.22
C PHE A 128 12.11 -1.96 -16.67
N PRO A 129 12.14 -2.24 -17.98
CA PRO A 129 11.88 -3.57 -18.46
C PRO A 129 13.04 -4.46 -18.03
N VAL A 130 12.79 -5.41 -17.13
CA VAL A 130 13.81 -6.39 -16.71
C VAL A 130 13.81 -7.60 -17.64
N LEU A 131 12.65 -7.94 -18.22
CA LEU A 131 12.50 -9.01 -19.20
C LEU A 131 11.77 -8.46 -20.44
N VAL A 132 12.49 -8.34 -21.56
CA VAL A 132 11.90 -8.03 -22.87
C VAL A 132 12.00 -9.29 -23.73
N ASN A 133 10.84 -9.77 -24.22
CA ASN A 133 10.66 -10.98 -25.07
C ASN A 133 10.57 -12.35 -24.34
N GLY A 134 9.87 -12.44 -23.22
CA GLY A 134 9.44 -13.72 -22.63
C GLY A 134 8.00 -14.10 -23.01
N PRO A 135 7.52 -15.32 -22.72
CA PRO A 135 6.13 -15.74 -22.98
C PRO A 135 5.06 -14.85 -22.29
N PHE A 136 5.47 -14.03 -21.31
CA PHE A 136 4.64 -13.06 -20.60
C PHE A 136 4.77 -11.61 -21.12
N GLY A 137 5.45 -11.37 -22.24
CA GLY A 137 5.63 -10.04 -22.82
C GLY A 137 6.75 -9.22 -22.14
N VAL A 138 6.50 -7.92 -21.95
CA VAL A 138 7.42 -6.99 -21.26
C VAL A 138 7.10 -7.03 -19.78
N VAL A 139 7.94 -7.71 -18.99
CA VAL A 139 7.79 -7.75 -17.53
C VAL A 139 8.65 -6.64 -16.92
N SER A 140 7.98 -5.71 -16.27
CA SER A 140 8.58 -4.64 -15.47
C SER A 140 9.32 -5.22 -14.26
N ALA A 141 10.37 -4.53 -13.78
CA ALA A 141 11.06 -4.91 -12.54
C ALA A 141 10.09 -5.11 -11.37
N ALA A 142 9.08 -4.24 -11.24
CA ALA A 142 8.08 -4.32 -10.18
C ALA A 142 7.23 -5.60 -10.27
N GLU A 143 6.86 -6.00 -11.49
CA GLU A 143 6.09 -7.23 -11.74
C GLU A 143 6.93 -8.47 -11.42
N PHE A 144 8.22 -8.44 -11.76
CA PHE A 144 9.15 -9.52 -11.40
C PHE A 144 9.27 -9.69 -9.88
N ILE A 145 9.40 -8.59 -9.11
CA ILE A 145 9.36 -8.64 -7.64
C ILE A 145 8.05 -9.26 -7.15
N GLY A 146 6.91 -8.86 -7.73
CA GLY A 146 5.60 -9.41 -7.38
C GLY A 146 5.53 -10.93 -7.59
N ILE A 147 5.99 -11.41 -8.74
CA ILE A 147 6.04 -12.85 -9.07
C ILE A 147 6.95 -13.59 -8.08
N CYS A 148 8.15 -13.06 -7.79
CA CYS A 148 9.06 -13.67 -6.81
C CYS A 148 8.41 -13.76 -5.42
N LEU A 149 7.73 -12.71 -4.96
CA LEU A 149 7.03 -12.71 -3.67
C LEU A 149 5.92 -13.76 -3.63
N VAL A 150 5.13 -13.89 -4.70
CA VAL A 150 4.11 -14.94 -4.83
C VAL A 150 4.74 -16.32 -4.79
N PHE A 151 5.84 -16.53 -5.50
CA PHE A 151 6.54 -17.82 -5.52
C PHE A 151 7.07 -18.21 -4.14
N VAL A 152 7.74 -17.27 -3.45
CA VAL A 152 8.22 -17.47 -2.06
C VAL A 152 7.06 -17.77 -1.12
N TYR A 153 5.93 -17.06 -1.27
CA TYR A 153 4.73 -17.32 -0.47
C TYR A 153 4.16 -18.72 -0.72
N VAL A 154 4.07 -19.17 -1.98
CA VAL A 154 3.58 -20.52 -2.30
C VAL A 154 4.49 -21.59 -1.69
N LEU A 155 5.81 -21.45 -1.82
CA LEU A 155 6.76 -22.38 -1.19
C LEU A 155 6.62 -22.39 0.33
N TRP A 156 6.46 -21.22 0.94
CA TRP A 156 6.21 -21.08 2.37
C TRP A 156 4.93 -21.80 2.79
N ALA A 157 3.82 -21.56 2.10
CA ALA A 157 2.53 -22.18 2.41
C ALA A 157 2.60 -23.70 2.28
N ILE A 158 3.18 -24.22 1.19
CA ILE A 158 3.38 -25.67 1.01
C ILE A 158 4.22 -26.23 2.16
N SER A 159 5.30 -25.56 2.53
CA SER A 159 6.18 -26.01 3.61
C SER A 159 5.45 -26.04 4.96
N ALA A 160 4.68 -25.00 5.27
CA ALA A 160 3.89 -24.93 6.51
C ALA A 160 2.88 -26.07 6.60
N TYR A 161 2.06 -26.26 5.57
CA TYR A 161 1.06 -27.34 5.55
C TYR A 161 1.70 -28.73 5.51
N THR A 162 2.83 -28.91 4.81
CA THR A 162 3.52 -30.22 4.78
C THR A 162 4.11 -30.58 6.14
N LEU A 163 4.68 -29.60 6.86
CA LEU A 163 5.22 -29.85 8.21
C LEU A 163 4.11 -30.19 9.20
N GLU A 164 2.96 -29.54 9.08
CA GLU A 164 1.75 -29.82 9.85
C GLU A 164 1.29 -31.27 9.64
N ASP A 165 1.07 -31.68 8.39
CA ASP A 165 0.64 -33.05 8.06
C ASP A 165 1.61 -34.13 8.54
N ILE A 166 2.93 -33.89 8.41
CA ILE A 166 3.96 -34.84 8.90
C ILE A 166 3.92 -34.95 10.43
N SER A 167 3.72 -33.83 11.13
CA SER A 167 3.65 -33.82 12.59
C SER A 167 2.47 -34.66 13.10
N ILE A 168 1.30 -34.50 12.47
CA ILE A 168 0.09 -35.28 12.77
C ILE A 168 0.33 -36.77 12.46
N ALA A 169 0.89 -37.09 11.29
CA ALA A 169 1.19 -38.48 10.91
C ALA A 169 2.18 -39.16 11.87
N SER A 170 3.16 -38.42 12.39
CA SER A 170 4.12 -38.91 13.37
C SER A 170 3.47 -39.18 14.74
N LEU A 171 2.50 -38.35 15.15
CA LEU A 171 1.73 -38.51 16.39
C LEU A 171 0.92 -39.81 16.38
N PHE A 172 0.27 -40.13 15.25
CA PHE A 172 -0.50 -41.36 15.08
C PHE A 172 0.36 -42.62 14.96
N SER A 173 1.65 -42.48 14.67
CA SER A 173 2.58 -43.61 14.52
C SER A 173 3.25 -44.05 15.85
N LEU A 174 3.00 -43.33 16.96
CA LEU A 174 3.44 -43.75 18.28
C LEU A 174 2.45 -44.79 18.85
N PRO A 175 2.91 -45.95 19.35
CA PRO A 175 2.02 -46.92 19.98
C PRO A 175 1.34 -46.28 21.20
N PRO A 176 0.06 -46.56 21.47
CA PRO A 176 -0.61 -46.05 22.65
C PRO A 176 0.18 -46.51 23.87
N LEU A 177 0.56 -45.57 24.74
CA LEU A 177 1.06 -45.88 26.08
C LEU A 177 -0.07 -46.62 26.80
N GLU A 178 0.02 -47.94 26.85
CA GLU A 178 -0.75 -48.79 27.74
C GLU A 178 -0.38 -48.41 29.18
N GLU A 179 -1.33 -47.84 29.92
CA GLU A 179 -1.38 -47.93 31.39
C GLU A 179 -2.23 -49.14 31.81
#